data_AF-A0A7V8WP35-F1
#
_entry.id   AF-A0A7V8WP35-F1
#
_cell.length_a   1.000
_cell.length_b   1.000
_cell.length_c   1.000
_cell.angle_alpha   90.00
_cell.angle_beta   90.00
_cell.angle_gamma   90.00
#
_symmetry.space_group_name_H-M   'P 1'
#
loop_
_entity.id
_entity.type
_entity.pdbx_description
1 polymer ?
#
loop_
_entity_poly.entity_id
_entity_poly.type
_entity_poly.pdbx_seq_one_letter_code
_entity_poly.pdbx_strand_id
1 'polypeptide(L)'
;MPFRPQGKHLLLALACLVAACTPGVEAPSRERDKPAGVAVPGGAEGIVFGVLGDAVTLDPYSPLASDLTFTLVRPLFPSLFRFDRDGRPRAMLARSATETDLGVRITLRRARWSNGRTITARDVVASVRRADPPSGLAAVASARAIGARRVELRGASTGWRQTLATAAPILPGGGGVHPGGVFGGPFRLSSFTPGLEAVYRPNPRWWGAEPQSELIRVQFVQDLEIMLALLTSGRLDGAAPPSSVNLGQRLDAAGLSHSAVLGWESLWFDLEGAQLNDSGRAGVARAIDRLALERGFVRTHGRLATTLHPGPGPTAAEGAWHRPPRPAV
;
A
#
# COMPACT_ATOMS: atom_id res chain seq x y z
N MET A 1 60.96 -33.55 -48.28
CA MET A 1 60.75 -32.69 -49.46
C MET A 1 59.73 -31.60 -49.11
N PRO A 2 60.17 -30.34 -49.10
CA PRO A 2 59.36 -29.15 -48.84
C PRO A 2 58.86 -28.54 -50.16
N PHE A 3 57.88 -27.65 -50.11
CA PHE A 3 57.92 -26.44 -50.94
C PHE A 3 57.18 -25.30 -50.23
N ARG A 4 57.82 -24.14 -50.26
CA ARG A 4 57.56 -22.91 -49.52
C ARG A 4 56.99 -21.85 -50.52
N PRO A 5 56.88 -20.54 -50.21
CA PRO A 5 55.64 -19.76 -50.19
C PRO A 5 55.62 -18.59 -51.19
N GLN A 6 54.53 -17.82 -51.25
CA GLN A 6 54.49 -16.37 -51.56
C GLN A 6 53.23 -15.82 -50.85
N GLY A 7 53.21 -14.78 -50.00
CA GLY A 7 53.98 -13.54 -49.94
C GLY A 7 53.04 -12.41 -50.34
N LYS A 8 52.61 -11.55 -49.39
CA LYS A 8 52.16 -10.16 -49.63
C LYS A 8 51.93 -9.37 -48.33
N HIS A 9 52.97 -8.62 -48.00
CA HIS A 9 53.07 -7.28 -47.43
C HIS A 9 51.91 -6.65 -46.63
N LEU A 10 52.29 -6.33 -45.39
CA LEU A 10 51.85 -5.27 -44.49
C LEU A 10 51.80 -3.89 -45.19
N LEU A 11 50.70 -3.16 -45.01
CA LEU A 11 50.67 -1.70 -45.18
C LEU A 11 49.67 -1.10 -44.19
N LEU A 12 50.24 -0.53 -43.12
CA LEU A 12 49.60 0.44 -42.23
C LEU A 12 49.36 1.72 -43.04
N ALA A 13 48.11 2.17 -43.14
CA ALA A 13 47.78 3.49 -43.66
C ALA A 13 46.97 4.26 -42.60
N LEU A 14 47.65 5.22 -42.00
CA LEU A 14 47.15 6.29 -41.15
C LEU A 14 46.26 7.21 -42.00
N ALA A 15 44.98 7.37 -41.65
CA ALA A 15 44.09 8.34 -42.31
C ALA A 15 43.55 9.33 -41.27
N CYS A 16 44.02 10.57 -41.39
CA CYS A 16 43.59 11.74 -40.64
C CYS A 16 42.11 12.06 -40.91
N LEU A 17 41.33 12.25 -39.85
CA LEU A 17 40.01 12.89 -39.88
C LEU A 17 40.18 14.42 -39.86
N VAL A 18 39.77 15.10 -40.94
CA VAL A 18 39.25 16.48 -40.88
C VAL A 18 38.05 16.60 -41.83
N ALA A 19 37.04 17.29 -41.32
CA ALA A 19 35.68 17.46 -41.82
C ALA A 19 35.53 18.02 -43.24
N ALA A 20 34.50 17.55 -43.94
CA ALA A 20 33.78 18.33 -44.95
C ALA A 20 32.28 17.96 -44.90
N CYS A 21 31.44 18.99 -44.74
CA CYS A 21 29.99 18.89 -44.62
C CYS A 21 29.35 18.44 -45.95
N THR A 22 28.41 17.51 -45.89
CA THR A 22 27.46 17.20 -46.97
C THR A 22 26.03 17.29 -46.42
N PRO A 23 25.08 17.87 -47.17
CA PRO A 23 23.71 18.03 -46.70
C PRO A 23 22.97 16.69 -46.83
N GLY A 24 22.79 16.02 -45.70
CA GLY A 24 22.09 14.74 -45.61
C GLY A 24 20.59 14.91 -45.46
N VAL A 25 19.88 14.54 -46.52
CA VAL A 25 18.49 14.07 -46.63
C VAL A 25 17.77 13.88 -45.28
N GLU A 26 16.69 14.65 -45.08
CA GLU A 26 15.73 14.51 -43.98
C GLU A 26 15.06 13.12 -44.03
N ALA A 27 15.36 12.29 -43.04
CA ALA A 27 14.57 11.10 -42.75
C ALA A 27 13.25 11.53 -42.08
N PRO A 28 12.09 10.98 -42.45
CA PRO A 28 10.84 11.34 -41.82
C PRO A 28 10.90 10.93 -40.34
N SER A 29 10.82 11.94 -39.47
CA SER A 29 10.68 11.77 -38.04
C SER A 29 9.41 10.95 -37.77
N ARG A 30 9.59 9.68 -37.38
CA ARG A 30 8.54 8.94 -36.68
C ARG A 30 8.29 9.67 -35.37
N GLU A 31 7.24 10.48 -35.38
CA GLU A 31 6.58 10.98 -34.20
C GLU A 31 6.34 9.77 -33.30
N ARG A 32 7.02 9.73 -32.15
CA ARG A 32 6.74 8.74 -31.12
C ARG A 32 5.32 9.02 -30.68
N ASP A 33 4.41 8.10 -31.01
CA ASP A 33 3.05 8.11 -30.47
C ASP A 33 3.14 8.35 -28.96
N LYS A 34 2.66 9.53 -28.54
CA LYS A 34 2.33 9.77 -27.13
C LYS A 34 1.42 8.60 -26.73
N PRO A 35 1.68 7.89 -25.62
CA PRO A 35 0.70 6.93 -25.14
C PRO A 35 -0.61 7.69 -24.99
N ALA A 36 -1.65 7.20 -25.67
CA ALA A 36 -2.98 7.79 -25.64
C ALA A 36 -3.33 8.03 -24.17
N GLY A 37 -3.48 9.30 -23.80
CA GLY A 37 -3.87 9.66 -22.45
C GLY A 37 -5.17 8.95 -22.15
N VAL A 38 -5.16 8.04 -21.18
CA VAL A 38 -6.40 7.46 -20.66
C VAL A 38 -7.24 8.64 -20.21
N ALA A 39 -8.33 8.89 -20.94
CA ALA A 39 -9.31 9.88 -20.56
C ALA A 39 -9.91 9.43 -19.23
N VAL A 40 -9.48 10.08 -18.14
CA VAL A 40 -10.21 10.02 -16.86
C VAL A 40 -11.50 10.79 -17.12
N PRO A 41 -12.69 10.18 -16.99
CA PRO A 41 -13.93 10.93 -17.04
C PRO A 41 -13.92 11.90 -15.85
N GLY A 42 -13.53 13.15 -16.11
CA GLY A 42 -13.72 14.27 -15.20
C GLY A 42 -15.18 14.68 -15.31
N GLY A 43 -15.96 14.47 -14.25
CA GLY A 43 -17.38 14.81 -14.24
C GLY A 43 -18.13 14.33 -13.00
N ALA A 44 -18.18 15.20 -11.99
CA ALA A 44 -19.24 15.41 -11.00
C ALA A 44 -19.75 14.28 -10.06
N GLU A 45 -19.50 12.98 -10.25
CA GLU A 45 -20.12 11.93 -9.40
C GLU A 45 -19.13 10.92 -8.75
N GLY A 46 -17.91 11.34 -8.42
CA GLY A 46 -16.99 10.50 -7.67
C GLY A 46 -15.68 11.18 -7.28
N ILE A 47 -14.95 10.56 -6.34
CA ILE A 47 -13.62 11.00 -5.91
C ILE A 47 -12.58 10.13 -6.61
N VAL A 48 -11.56 10.74 -7.21
CA VAL A 48 -10.43 10.07 -7.86
C VAL A 48 -9.18 10.23 -7.00
N PHE A 49 -8.68 9.11 -6.46
CA PHE A 49 -7.48 9.04 -5.65
C PHE A 49 -6.32 8.40 -6.42
N GLY A 50 -5.15 9.01 -6.40
CA GLY A 50 -3.93 8.43 -6.96
C GLY A 50 -3.15 7.61 -5.94
N VAL A 51 -2.63 6.46 -6.38
CA VAL A 51 -1.63 5.67 -5.64
C VAL A 51 -0.48 5.33 -6.57
N LEU A 52 0.74 5.22 -6.04
CA LEU A 52 1.90 4.80 -6.84
C LEU A 52 1.96 3.27 -6.95
N GLY A 53 2.15 2.78 -8.17
CA GLY A 53 2.22 1.36 -8.49
C GLY A 53 0.87 0.65 -8.46
N ASP A 54 0.93 -0.69 -8.52
CA ASP A 54 -0.21 -1.60 -8.49
C ASP A 54 -0.02 -2.67 -7.41
N ALA A 55 -1.12 -3.19 -6.87
CA ALA A 55 -1.11 -4.32 -5.96
C ALA A 55 -1.05 -5.63 -6.75
N VAL A 56 -0.02 -6.44 -6.49
CA VAL A 56 0.15 -7.78 -7.09
C VAL A 56 -1.01 -8.72 -6.73
N THR A 57 -1.66 -8.48 -5.59
CA THR A 57 -2.79 -9.25 -5.10
C THR A 57 -3.77 -8.37 -4.35
N LEU A 58 -5.04 -8.77 -4.35
CA LEU A 58 -6.08 -8.20 -3.49
C LEU A 58 -6.41 -9.11 -2.29
N ASP A 59 -5.77 -10.29 -2.16
CA ASP A 59 -5.96 -11.14 -0.98
C ASP A 59 -5.08 -10.65 0.18
N PRO A 60 -5.66 -10.10 1.26
CA PRO A 60 -4.89 -9.53 2.37
C PRO A 60 -4.13 -10.56 3.21
N TYR A 61 -4.33 -11.86 2.95
CA TYR A 61 -3.60 -12.95 3.60
C TYR A 61 -2.65 -13.69 2.66
N SER A 62 -2.44 -13.15 1.46
CA SER A 62 -1.43 -13.67 0.55
C SER A 62 -0.03 -13.27 1.03
N PRO A 63 1.00 -14.13 0.86
CA PRO A 63 2.39 -13.74 1.10
C PRO A 63 2.87 -12.63 0.16
N LEU A 64 2.13 -12.33 -0.91
CA LEU A 64 2.39 -11.22 -1.84
C LEU A 64 1.64 -9.93 -1.48
N ALA A 65 0.90 -9.91 -0.36
CA ALA A 65 0.15 -8.74 0.06
C ALA A 65 1.11 -7.60 0.45
N SER A 66 0.87 -6.41 -0.11
CA SER A 66 1.61 -5.19 0.20
C SER A 66 0.75 -4.21 1.00
N ASP A 67 1.34 -3.10 1.47
CA ASP A 67 0.58 -1.99 2.05
C ASP A 67 -0.50 -1.46 1.10
N LEU A 68 -0.24 -1.50 -0.21
CA LEU A 68 -1.22 -1.15 -1.21
C LEU A 68 -2.37 -2.18 -1.26
N THR A 69 -2.10 -3.48 -1.15
CA THR A 69 -3.16 -4.50 -0.98
C THR A 69 -4.05 -4.14 0.22
N PHE A 70 -3.47 -3.85 1.39
CA PHE A 70 -4.26 -3.49 2.57
C PHE A 70 -5.05 -2.20 2.37
N THR A 71 -4.48 -1.20 1.71
CA THR A 71 -5.15 0.06 1.36
C THR A 71 -6.38 -0.18 0.48
N LEU A 72 -6.23 -0.99 -0.58
CA LEU A 72 -7.31 -1.29 -1.53
C LEU A 72 -8.42 -2.17 -0.92
N VAL A 73 -8.11 -3.04 0.05
CA VAL A 73 -9.11 -3.90 0.70
C VAL A 73 -9.77 -3.28 1.92
N ARG A 74 -9.14 -2.27 2.53
CA ARG A 74 -9.66 -1.57 3.72
C ARG A 74 -11.08 -1.01 3.54
N PRO A 75 -11.51 -0.45 2.40
CA PRO A 75 -12.90 -0.02 2.23
C PRO A 75 -13.90 -1.17 2.02
N LEU A 76 -13.42 -2.38 1.68
CA LEU A 76 -14.24 -3.53 1.28
C LEU A 76 -14.67 -4.42 2.43
N PHE A 77 -13.85 -4.54 3.48
CA PHE A 77 -14.06 -5.52 4.54
C PHE A 77 -14.03 -4.89 5.93
N PRO A 78 -14.89 -5.35 6.87
CA PRO A 78 -14.86 -4.88 8.23
C PRO A 78 -13.71 -5.56 9.00
N SER A 79 -13.30 -4.97 10.11
CA SER A 79 -12.37 -5.57 11.07
C SER A 79 -13.08 -5.69 12.43
N LEU A 80 -12.55 -6.48 13.37
CA LEU A 80 -13.09 -6.51 14.73
C LEU A 80 -12.89 -5.15 15.42
N PHE A 81 -11.67 -4.63 15.30
CA PHE A 81 -11.27 -3.29 15.69
C PHE A 81 -10.60 -2.58 14.52
N ARG A 82 -10.51 -1.24 14.58
CA ARG A 82 -9.73 -0.42 13.64
C ARG A 82 -9.07 0.72 14.37
N PHE A 83 -7.89 1.14 13.92
CA PHE A 83 -7.31 2.39 14.37
C PHE A 83 -8.14 3.58 13.90
N ASP A 84 -8.44 4.49 14.82
CA ASP A 84 -8.91 5.83 14.50
C ASP A 84 -7.73 6.72 14.04
N ARG A 85 -8.04 7.99 13.74
CA ARG A 85 -7.05 8.97 13.28
C ARG A 85 -5.92 9.23 14.29
N ASP A 86 -6.19 9.03 15.58
CA ASP A 86 -5.21 9.22 16.65
C ASP A 86 -4.41 7.94 16.93
N GLY A 87 -4.66 6.88 16.15
CA GLY A 87 -3.96 5.61 16.29
C GLY A 87 -4.51 4.73 17.41
N ARG A 88 -5.70 5.04 17.94
CA ARG A 88 -6.31 4.24 19.00
C ARG A 88 -7.24 3.19 18.42
N PRO A 89 -7.19 1.94 18.91
CA PRO A 89 -8.10 0.89 18.44
C PRO A 89 -9.54 1.18 18.89
N ARG A 90 -10.43 1.36 17.91
CA ARG A 90 -11.88 1.53 18.09
C ARG A 90 -12.62 0.29 17.61
N ALA A 91 -13.71 -0.02 18.30
CA ALA A 91 -14.54 -1.17 17.96
C ALA A 91 -15.25 -0.95 16.62
N MET A 92 -15.12 -1.90 15.69
CA MET A 92 -15.85 -1.91 14.42
C MET A 92 -16.84 -3.07 14.43
N LEU A 93 -16.53 -4.26 13.92
CA LEU A 93 -17.47 -5.39 13.97
C LEU A 93 -17.70 -5.90 15.40
N ALA A 94 -16.73 -5.73 16.29
CA ALA A 94 -16.91 -6.00 17.72
C ALA A 94 -17.93 -5.02 18.32
N ARG A 95 -18.95 -5.56 19.01
CA ARG A 95 -19.83 -4.80 19.91
C ARG A 95 -19.23 -4.72 21.32
N SER A 96 -18.67 -5.82 21.79
CA SER A 96 -17.95 -5.89 23.06
C SER A 96 -16.79 -6.87 22.95
N ALA A 97 -15.76 -6.63 23.76
CA ALA A 97 -14.64 -7.53 23.97
C ALA A 97 -14.31 -7.57 25.46
N THR A 98 -14.25 -8.76 26.00
CA THR A 98 -13.94 -9.04 27.40
C THR A 98 -12.73 -9.94 27.41
N GLU A 99 -11.61 -9.42 27.91
CA GLU A 99 -10.40 -10.21 28.08
C GLU A 99 -10.63 -11.28 29.14
N THR A 100 -9.99 -12.43 28.95
CA THR A 100 -10.02 -13.59 29.83
C THR A 100 -8.60 -14.03 30.09
N ASP A 101 -8.39 -14.91 31.07
CA ASP A 101 -7.05 -15.41 31.43
C ASP A 101 -6.27 -16.02 30.26
N LEU A 102 -6.98 -16.49 29.22
CA LEU A 102 -6.39 -17.18 28.06
C LEU A 102 -6.57 -16.41 26.75
N GLY A 103 -7.17 -15.23 26.75
CA GLY A 103 -7.39 -14.45 25.53
C GLY A 103 -8.52 -13.44 25.60
N VAL A 104 -9.42 -13.45 24.61
CA VAL A 104 -10.52 -12.48 24.53
C VAL A 104 -11.80 -13.11 24.00
N ARG A 105 -12.92 -12.78 24.65
CA ARG A 105 -14.27 -13.13 24.19
C ARG A 105 -14.91 -11.91 23.54
N ILE A 106 -15.34 -12.07 22.30
CA ILE A 106 -15.89 -10.99 21.48
C ILE A 106 -17.34 -11.29 21.12
N THR A 107 -18.21 -10.31 21.32
CA THR A 107 -19.57 -10.32 20.78
C THR A 107 -19.62 -9.41 19.56
N LEU A 108 -20.04 -9.94 18.41
CA LEU A 108 -20.23 -9.20 17.18
C LEU A 108 -21.55 -8.42 17.21
N ARG A 109 -21.53 -7.22 16.62
CA ARG A 109 -22.77 -6.49 16.33
C ARG A 109 -23.58 -7.22 15.25
N ARG A 110 -24.82 -6.77 15.02
CA ARG A 110 -25.61 -7.26 13.89
C ARG A 110 -25.11 -6.54 12.64
N ALA A 111 -24.60 -7.31 11.68
CA ALA A 111 -24.07 -6.82 10.41
C ALA A 111 -24.36 -7.84 9.31
N ARG A 112 -24.43 -7.37 8.07
CA ARG A 112 -24.65 -8.20 6.89
C ARG A 112 -23.54 -7.96 5.86
N TRP A 113 -23.23 -9.03 5.16
CA TRP A 113 -22.47 -8.98 3.92
C TRP A 113 -23.32 -8.32 2.81
N SER A 114 -22.65 -7.88 1.74
CA SER A 114 -23.25 -7.23 0.58
C SER A 114 -24.24 -8.12 -0.16
N ASN A 115 -24.20 -9.44 0.04
CA ASN A 115 -25.17 -10.41 -0.50
C ASN A 115 -26.37 -10.68 0.45
N GLY A 116 -26.44 -10.01 1.60
CA GLY A 116 -27.52 -10.16 2.58
C GLY A 116 -27.26 -11.19 3.68
N ARG A 117 -26.28 -12.09 3.51
CA ARG A 117 -25.89 -13.06 4.55
C ARG A 117 -25.41 -12.34 5.81
N THR A 118 -25.80 -12.83 6.98
CA THR A 118 -25.33 -12.29 8.26
C THR A 118 -23.84 -12.54 8.44
N ILE A 119 -23.10 -11.56 8.96
CA ILE A 119 -21.71 -11.74 9.40
C ILE A 119 -21.72 -12.46 10.75
N THR A 120 -20.98 -13.57 10.86
CA THR A 120 -21.03 -14.46 12.01
C THR A 120 -19.65 -14.72 12.63
N ALA A 121 -19.64 -15.33 13.81
CA ALA A 121 -18.42 -15.82 14.44
C ALA A 121 -17.65 -16.84 13.56
N ARG A 122 -18.34 -17.55 12.66
CA ARG A 122 -17.69 -18.49 11.74
C ARG A 122 -16.83 -17.77 10.70
N ASP A 123 -17.24 -16.59 10.24
CA ASP A 123 -16.43 -15.77 9.33
C ASP A 123 -15.14 -15.30 10.01
N VAL A 124 -15.21 -14.95 11.31
CA VAL A 124 -14.03 -14.59 12.12
C VAL A 124 -13.09 -15.78 12.27
N VAL A 125 -13.60 -16.95 12.64
CA VAL A 125 -12.78 -18.18 12.76
C VAL A 125 -12.15 -18.53 11.42
N ALA A 126 -12.88 -18.44 10.32
CA ALA A 126 -12.34 -18.69 8.98
C ALA A 126 -11.23 -17.70 8.60
N SER A 127 -11.39 -16.42 8.96
CA SER A 127 -10.39 -15.38 8.74
C SER A 127 -9.13 -15.62 9.56
N VAL A 128 -9.26 -15.96 10.85
CA VAL A 128 -8.11 -16.33 11.70
C VAL A 128 -7.34 -17.51 11.13
N ARG A 129 -8.02 -18.55 10.63
CA ARG A 129 -7.35 -19.73 10.04
C ARG A 129 -6.56 -19.43 8.76
N ARG A 130 -6.93 -18.37 8.04
CA ARG A 130 -6.23 -17.96 6.80
C ARG A 130 -5.19 -16.87 7.05
N ALA A 131 -5.28 -16.15 8.16
CA ALA A 131 -4.48 -14.96 8.39
C ALA A 131 -2.99 -15.30 8.52
N ASP A 132 -2.18 -14.43 7.95
CA ASP A 132 -0.72 -14.47 8.00
C ASP A 132 -0.18 -13.08 8.39
N PRO A 133 1.04 -12.95 8.97
CA PRO A 133 1.65 -11.65 9.21
C PRO A 133 1.69 -10.81 7.91
N PRO A 134 1.44 -9.49 7.98
CA PRO A 134 1.37 -8.65 9.19
C PRO A 134 -0.02 -8.57 9.84
N SER A 135 -1.01 -9.37 9.41
CA SER A 135 -2.33 -9.37 10.04
C SER A 135 -2.24 -9.76 11.51
N GLY A 136 -2.81 -8.94 12.39
CA GLY A 136 -2.86 -9.26 13.82
C GLY A 136 -3.73 -10.48 14.14
N LEU A 137 -4.56 -10.94 13.21
CA LEU A 137 -5.26 -12.22 13.36
C LEU A 137 -4.30 -13.43 13.34
N ALA A 138 -3.11 -13.29 12.74
CA ALA A 138 -2.08 -14.34 12.74
C ALA A 138 -1.48 -14.57 14.14
N ALA A 139 -1.58 -13.59 15.06
CA ALA A 139 -1.17 -13.74 16.45
C ALA A 139 -2.18 -14.53 17.31
N VAL A 140 -3.35 -14.90 16.73
CA VAL A 140 -4.37 -15.70 17.42
C VAL A 140 -4.00 -17.18 17.31
N ALA A 141 -3.63 -17.79 18.43
CA ALA A 141 -3.29 -19.22 18.49
C ALA A 141 -4.50 -20.13 18.28
N SER A 142 -5.69 -19.74 18.75
CA SER A 142 -6.92 -20.48 18.45
C SER A 142 -8.15 -19.58 18.44
N ALA A 143 -9.11 -19.90 17.57
CA ALA A 143 -10.38 -19.21 17.46
C ALA A 143 -11.55 -20.20 17.45
N ARG A 144 -12.54 -19.97 18.31
CA ARG A 144 -13.72 -20.83 18.43
C ARG A 144 -15.00 -19.99 18.41
N ALA A 145 -15.92 -20.35 17.53
CA ALA A 145 -17.27 -19.82 17.56
C ALA A 145 -18.04 -20.46 18.73
N ILE A 146 -18.45 -19.66 19.70
CA ILE A 146 -19.23 -20.08 20.88
C ILE A 146 -20.70 -19.63 20.78
N GLY A 147 -21.13 -19.34 19.55
CA GLY A 147 -22.47 -18.87 19.19
C GLY A 147 -22.43 -18.13 17.85
N ALA A 148 -23.60 -17.81 17.27
CA ALA A 148 -23.67 -17.19 15.94
C ALA A 148 -22.92 -15.84 15.85
N ARG A 149 -22.88 -15.07 16.95
CA ARG A 149 -22.22 -13.75 17.04
C ARG A 149 -21.21 -13.68 18.19
N ARG A 150 -20.80 -14.81 18.76
CA ARG A 150 -19.84 -14.84 19.86
C ARG A 150 -18.65 -15.71 19.47
N VAL A 151 -17.46 -15.15 19.58
CA VAL A 151 -16.20 -15.83 19.27
C VAL A 151 -15.27 -15.70 20.47
N GLU A 152 -14.58 -16.78 20.78
CA GLU A 152 -13.51 -16.84 21.77
C GLU A 152 -12.19 -16.99 21.01
N LEU A 153 -11.27 -16.07 21.25
CA LEU A 153 -9.92 -16.05 20.68
C LEU A 153 -8.93 -16.27 21.82
N ARG A 154 -7.89 -17.07 21.57
CA ARG A 154 -6.81 -17.32 22.53
C ARG A 154 -5.46 -17.08 21.89
N GLY A 155 -4.48 -16.68 22.69
CA GLY A 155 -3.13 -16.36 22.23
C GLY A 155 -2.40 -15.45 23.22
N ALA A 156 -1.11 -15.22 22.98
CA ALA A 156 -0.24 -14.42 23.84
C ALA A 156 -0.24 -12.93 23.43
N SER A 157 -1.42 -12.31 23.35
CA SER A 157 -1.53 -10.86 23.14
C SER A 157 -1.74 -10.13 24.47
N THR A 158 -0.90 -9.13 24.75
CA THR A 158 -1.03 -8.20 25.89
C THR A 158 -1.91 -6.98 25.58
N GLY A 159 -2.46 -6.91 24.36
CA GLY A 159 -3.22 -5.76 23.86
C GLY A 159 -4.20 -6.17 22.76
N TRP A 160 -5.18 -7.00 23.10
CA TRP A 160 -6.10 -7.63 22.14
C TRP A 160 -6.76 -6.67 21.17
N ARG A 161 -7.18 -5.50 21.65
CA ARG A 161 -7.84 -4.48 20.81
C ARG A 161 -6.89 -3.92 19.74
N GLN A 162 -5.63 -3.70 20.10
CA GLN A 162 -4.61 -3.20 19.19
C GLN A 162 -4.20 -4.29 18.21
N THR A 163 -3.92 -5.50 18.69
CA THR A 163 -3.63 -6.67 17.83
C THR A 163 -4.74 -6.87 16.79
N LEU A 164 -6.00 -6.90 17.21
CA LEU A 164 -7.14 -7.12 16.31
C LEU A 164 -7.54 -5.90 15.46
N ALA A 165 -6.81 -4.78 15.58
CA ALA A 165 -6.94 -3.61 14.72
C ALA A 165 -5.86 -3.56 13.62
N THR A 166 -4.76 -4.29 13.77
CA THR A 166 -3.62 -4.31 12.84
C THR A 166 -3.92 -5.20 11.64
N ALA A 167 -4.14 -4.59 10.47
CA ALA A 167 -4.26 -5.29 9.18
C ALA A 167 -5.17 -6.54 9.22
N ALA A 168 -6.26 -6.45 9.99
CA ALA A 168 -7.11 -7.58 10.36
C ALA A 168 -8.51 -7.48 9.73
N PRO A 169 -8.65 -7.48 8.39
CA PRO A 169 -9.96 -7.58 7.77
C PRO A 169 -10.61 -8.92 8.13
N ILE A 170 -11.94 -8.98 8.19
CA ILE A 170 -12.72 -10.21 8.28
C ILE A 170 -13.29 -10.45 6.88
N LEU A 171 -13.01 -11.62 6.32
CA LEU A 171 -13.45 -12.01 4.99
C LEU A 171 -14.72 -12.87 5.06
N PRO A 172 -15.59 -12.83 4.03
CA PRO A 172 -16.66 -13.81 3.93
C PRO A 172 -16.07 -15.22 3.84
N GLY A 173 -16.66 -16.20 4.55
CA GLY A 173 -16.24 -17.59 4.38
C GLY A 173 -16.37 -18.05 2.92
N GLY A 174 -15.23 -18.36 2.30
CA GLY A 174 -15.10 -18.78 0.89
C GLY A 174 -15.10 -17.62 -0.12
N GLY A 175 -14.16 -17.62 -1.08
CA GLY A 175 -14.05 -16.63 -2.16
C GLY A 175 -12.88 -15.65 -2.00
N GLY A 176 -12.40 -15.13 -3.13
CA GLY A 176 -11.33 -14.12 -3.19
C GLY A 176 -11.85 -12.69 -3.22
N VAL A 177 -10.94 -11.73 -3.34
CA VAL A 177 -11.29 -10.32 -3.52
C VAL A 177 -11.28 -10.00 -5.01
N HIS A 178 -12.47 -9.82 -5.59
CA HIS A 178 -12.65 -9.55 -7.01
C HIS A 178 -13.95 -8.78 -7.25
N PRO A 179 -14.11 -8.12 -8.42
CA PRO A 179 -15.39 -7.54 -8.82
C PRO A 179 -16.54 -8.56 -8.72
N GLY A 180 -17.70 -8.12 -8.23
CA GLY A 180 -18.84 -9.02 -7.97
C GLY A 180 -18.71 -9.92 -6.73
N GLY A 181 -17.62 -9.79 -5.97
CA GLY A 181 -17.42 -10.50 -4.71
C GLY A 181 -18.38 -10.07 -3.59
N VAL A 182 -18.22 -10.70 -2.43
CA VAL A 182 -19.02 -10.43 -1.23
C VAL A 182 -18.23 -9.51 -0.29
N PHE A 183 -18.82 -8.38 0.11
CA PHE A 183 -18.14 -7.32 0.85
C PHE A 183 -18.89 -6.98 2.12
N GLY A 184 -18.20 -6.54 3.17
CA GLY A 184 -18.81 -6.20 4.47
C GLY A 184 -18.48 -4.80 4.97
N GLY A 185 -17.68 -4.06 4.19
CA GLY A 185 -17.30 -2.68 4.45
C GLY A 185 -18.28 -1.67 3.84
N PRO A 186 -17.96 -0.37 3.98
CA PRO A 186 -18.76 0.73 3.42
C PRO A 186 -18.86 0.73 1.89
N PHE A 187 -17.88 0.13 1.19
CA PHE A 187 -17.87 0.05 -0.26
C PHE A 187 -17.79 -1.39 -0.76
N ARG A 188 -18.12 -1.57 -2.03
CA ARG A 188 -17.99 -2.79 -2.81
C ARG A 188 -17.06 -2.53 -3.98
N LEU A 189 -16.24 -3.52 -4.34
CA LEU A 189 -15.40 -3.44 -5.53
C LEU A 189 -16.29 -3.65 -6.76
N SER A 190 -16.42 -2.60 -7.57
CA SER A 190 -17.23 -2.58 -8.80
C SER A 190 -16.44 -3.07 -10.00
N SER A 191 -15.19 -2.64 -10.14
CA SER A 191 -14.24 -3.12 -11.15
C SER A 191 -12.80 -3.03 -10.65
N PHE A 192 -11.93 -3.82 -11.23
CA PHE A 192 -10.49 -3.81 -10.98
C PHE A 192 -9.78 -4.12 -12.29
N THR A 193 -8.95 -3.19 -12.74
CA THR A 193 -8.14 -3.31 -13.95
C THR A 193 -6.68 -3.22 -13.53
N PRO A 194 -5.93 -4.36 -13.52
CA PRO A 194 -4.53 -4.38 -13.16
C PRO A 194 -3.72 -3.31 -13.92
N GLY A 195 -2.83 -2.63 -13.21
CA GLY A 195 -1.98 -1.56 -13.73
C GLY A 195 -2.69 -0.24 -14.02
N LEU A 196 -4.03 -0.19 -13.92
CA LEU A 196 -4.82 0.99 -14.27
C LEU A 196 -5.62 1.54 -13.09
N GLU A 197 -6.55 0.76 -12.54
CA GLU A 197 -7.49 1.29 -11.54
C GLU A 197 -8.28 0.25 -10.74
N ALA A 198 -8.79 0.68 -9.59
CA ALA A 198 -9.85 0.02 -8.84
C ALA A 198 -11.04 0.98 -8.65
N VAL A 199 -12.26 0.52 -8.93
CA VAL A 199 -13.48 1.33 -8.78
C VAL A 199 -14.37 0.76 -7.70
N TYR A 200 -14.79 1.62 -6.79
CA TYR A 200 -15.60 1.29 -5.62
C TYR A 200 -16.94 2.02 -5.68
N ARG A 201 -17.99 1.33 -5.25
CA ARG A 201 -19.34 1.91 -5.07
C ARG A 201 -19.87 1.63 -3.67
N PRO A 202 -20.74 2.49 -3.11
CA PRO A 202 -21.36 2.24 -1.81
C PRO A 202 -21.94 0.84 -1.68
N ASN A 203 -21.82 0.29 -0.48
CA ASN A 203 -22.48 -0.94 -0.07
C ASN A 203 -23.83 -0.59 0.58
N PRO A 204 -24.99 -0.84 -0.06
CA PRO A 204 -26.31 -0.50 0.50
C PRO A 204 -26.64 -1.26 1.80
N ARG A 205 -25.86 -2.30 2.13
CA ARG A 205 -26.00 -3.10 3.34
C ARG A 205 -25.00 -2.73 4.43
N TRP A 206 -24.22 -1.66 4.23
CA TRP A 206 -23.32 -1.15 5.25
C TRP A 206 -24.11 -0.66 6.46
N TRP A 207 -23.68 -1.08 7.64
CA TRP A 207 -24.38 -0.84 8.92
C TRP A 207 -23.85 0.39 9.68
N GLY A 208 -22.77 1.01 9.19
CA GLY A 208 -22.16 2.18 9.80
C GLY A 208 -22.68 3.49 9.18
N ALA A 209 -21.90 4.56 9.33
CA ALA A 209 -22.20 5.83 8.68
C ALA A 209 -22.25 5.67 7.15
N GLU A 210 -23.24 6.31 6.53
CA GLU A 210 -23.44 6.27 5.09
C GLU A 210 -22.23 6.86 4.36
N PRO A 211 -21.69 6.15 3.34
CA PRO A 211 -20.63 6.69 2.52
C PRO A 211 -21.07 8.01 1.86
N GLN A 212 -20.24 9.04 1.97
CA GLN A 212 -20.55 10.38 1.43
C GLN A 212 -20.21 10.54 -0.06
N SER A 213 -19.73 9.47 -0.70
CA SER A 213 -19.35 9.46 -2.11
C SER A 213 -20.02 8.27 -2.80
N GLU A 214 -20.58 8.53 -3.98
CA GLU A 214 -21.26 7.53 -4.80
C GLU A 214 -20.29 6.66 -5.60
N LEU A 215 -19.04 7.13 -5.75
CA LEU A 215 -17.99 6.44 -6.48
C LEU A 215 -16.61 6.87 -5.96
N ILE A 216 -15.75 5.90 -5.69
CA ILE A 216 -14.32 6.14 -5.48
C ILE A 216 -13.57 5.42 -6.59
N ARG A 217 -12.73 6.15 -7.32
CA ARG A 217 -11.78 5.59 -8.28
C ARG A 217 -10.39 5.70 -7.68
N VAL A 218 -9.68 4.58 -7.55
CA VAL A 218 -8.27 4.58 -7.21
C VAL A 218 -7.50 4.33 -8.49
N GLN A 219 -6.74 5.32 -8.94
CA GLN A 219 -5.93 5.27 -10.15
C GLN A 219 -4.50 4.88 -9.80
N PHE A 220 -3.96 3.90 -10.52
CA PHE A 220 -2.59 3.43 -10.39
C PHE A 220 -1.68 4.28 -11.27
N VAL A 221 -0.78 5.02 -10.63
CA VAL A 221 0.14 5.93 -11.30
C VAL A 221 1.55 5.34 -11.23
N GLN A 222 2.25 5.35 -12.35
CA GLN A 222 3.54 4.69 -12.47
C GLN A 222 4.71 5.56 -11.98
N ASP A 223 4.51 6.87 -11.87
CA ASP A 223 5.57 7.82 -11.55
C ASP A 223 5.04 9.02 -10.73
N LEU A 224 5.89 9.53 -9.84
CA LEU A 224 5.55 10.63 -8.95
C LEU A 224 5.31 11.94 -9.72
N GLU A 225 6.09 12.26 -10.75
CA GLU A 225 5.94 13.50 -11.52
C GLU A 225 4.62 13.49 -12.31
N ILE A 226 4.24 12.32 -12.84
CA ILE A 226 2.91 12.14 -13.45
C ILE A 226 1.82 12.37 -12.39
N MET A 227 1.96 11.77 -11.19
CA MET A 227 0.99 11.96 -10.11
C MET A 227 0.84 13.43 -9.72
N LEU A 228 1.95 14.17 -9.57
CA LEU A 228 1.94 15.60 -9.28
C LEU A 228 1.24 16.39 -10.39
N ALA A 229 1.56 16.12 -11.66
CA ALA A 229 0.89 16.75 -12.78
C ALA A 229 -0.63 16.46 -12.81
N LEU A 230 -1.04 15.25 -12.44
CA LEU A 230 -2.46 14.88 -12.35
C LEU A 230 -3.18 15.61 -11.20
N LEU A 231 -2.53 15.77 -10.04
CA LEU A 231 -3.06 16.56 -8.93
C LEU A 231 -3.19 18.04 -9.30
N THR A 232 -2.13 18.65 -9.84
CA THR A 232 -2.14 20.07 -10.22
C THR A 232 -3.14 20.37 -11.34
N SER A 233 -3.39 19.41 -12.25
CA SER A 233 -4.41 19.55 -13.31
C SER A 233 -5.84 19.24 -12.85
N GLY A 234 -6.05 18.87 -11.57
CA GLY A 234 -7.37 18.51 -11.04
C GLY A 234 -7.92 17.19 -11.58
N ARG A 235 -7.07 16.32 -12.14
CA ARG A 235 -7.45 14.97 -12.59
C ARG A 235 -7.42 13.94 -11.46
N LEU A 236 -6.73 14.25 -10.37
CA LEU A 236 -6.82 13.54 -9.09
C LEU A 236 -7.30 14.53 -8.03
N ASP A 237 -8.24 14.09 -7.19
CA ASP A 237 -8.73 14.86 -6.04
C ASP A 237 -7.82 14.71 -4.81
N GLY A 238 -7.00 13.66 -4.79
CA GLY A 238 -6.04 13.37 -3.73
C GLY A 238 -5.11 12.25 -4.12
N ALA A 239 -4.02 12.08 -3.37
CA ALA A 239 -3.10 10.97 -3.57
C ALA A 239 -2.45 10.54 -2.26
N ALA A 240 -1.96 9.30 -2.24
CA ALA A 240 -1.16 8.75 -1.15
C ALA A 240 0.18 8.21 -1.70
N PRO A 241 1.12 9.09 -2.06
CA PRO A 241 2.45 8.65 -2.50
C PRO A 241 3.27 8.12 -1.30
N PRO A 242 4.14 7.11 -1.50
CA PRO A 242 5.21 6.80 -0.56
C PRO A 242 6.13 8.01 -0.34
N SER A 243 6.84 7.99 0.79
CA SER A 243 7.87 8.98 1.09
C SER A 243 8.96 8.97 0.03
N SER A 244 9.40 10.16 -0.41
CA SER A 244 10.51 10.30 -1.35
C SER A 244 11.37 11.51 -1.00
N VAL A 245 12.59 11.55 -1.54
CA VAL A 245 13.54 12.63 -1.28
C VAL A 245 12.95 13.96 -1.76
N ASN A 246 12.85 14.91 -0.82
CA ASN A 246 12.30 16.25 -1.01
C ASN A 246 10.81 16.27 -1.41
N LEU A 247 10.01 15.23 -1.11
CA LEU A 247 8.59 15.18 -1.47
C LEU A 247 7.82 16.42 -0.98
N GLY A 248 8.00 16.82 0.28
CA GLY A 248 7.32 18.00 0.85
C GLY A 248 7.61 19.28 0.06
N GLN A 249 8.89 19.53 -0.27
CA GLN A 249 9.28 20.69 -1.07
C GLN A 249 8.67 20.68 -2.48
N ARG A 250 8.56 19.49 -3.10
CA ARG A 250 7.90 19.35 -4.41
C ARG A 250 6.40 19.65 -4.33
N LEU A 251 5.74 19.16 -3.27
CA LEU A 251 4.32 19.43 -3.02
C LEU A 251 4.07 20.92 -2.77
N ASP A 252 4.90 21.56 -1.94
CA ASP A 252 4.84 23.00 -1.66
C ASP A 252 5.05 23.82 -2.95
N ALA A 253 6.05 23.47 -3.76
CA ALA A 253 6.32 24.14 -5.04
C ALA A 253 5.19 23.97 -6.06
N ALA A 254 4.45 22.86 -6.00
CA ALA A 254 3.27 22.60 -6.81
C ALA A 254 1.99 23.25 -6.25
N GLY A 255 2.06 23.93 -5.09
CA GLY A 255 0.91 24.54 -4.42
C GLY A 255 -0.09 23.51 -3.87
N LEU A 256 0.36 22.29 -3.60
CA LEU A 256 -0.48 21.19 -3.14
C LEU A 256 -0.47 21.11 -1.61
N SER A 257 -1.65 21.09 -1.00
CA SER A 257 -1.77 20.82 0.43
C SER A 257 -1.41 19.36 0.74
N HIS A 258 -0.66 19.14 1.82
CA HIS A 258 -0.25 17.80 2.24
C HIS A 258 -0.26 17.63 3.76
N SER A 259 -0.32 16.37 4.16
CA SER A 259 -0.26 15.93 5.56
C SER A 259 0.59 14.67 5.62
N ALA A 260 1.35 14.49 6.70
CA ALA A 260 2.20 13.32 6.88
C ALA A 260 1.83 12.54 8.14
N VAL A 261 2.13 11.23 8.12
CA VAL A 261 2.13 10.37 9.30
C VAL A 261 3.54 9.85 9.51
N LEU A 262 3.95 9.69 10.77
CA LEU A 262 5.19 9.01 11.08
C LEU A 262 5.09 7.54 10.64
N GLY A 263 5.83 7.19 9.60
CA GLY A 263 6.10 5.82 9.20
C GLY A 263 7.52 5.41 9.57
N TRP A 264 7.90 4.19 9.20
CA TRP A 264 9.30 3.77 9.18
C TRP A 264 9.59 3.12 7.84
N GLU A 265 10.81 3.35 7.35
CA GLU A 265 11.36 2.65 6.19
C GLU A 265 12.43 1.69 6.71
N SER A 266 12.58 0.54 6.05
CA SER A 266 13.57 -0.48 6.43
C SER A 266 14.42 -0.88 5.25
N LEU A 267 15.73 -0.92 5.47
CA LEU A 267 16.67 -1.48 4.51
C LEU A 267 16.94 -2.94 4.89
N TRP A 268 16.56 -3.85 4.00
CA TRP A 268 16.81 -5.28 4.16
C TRP A 268 18.04 -5.68 3.37
N PHE A 269 18.99 -6.32 4.06
CA PHE A 269 20.16 -6.93 3.44
C PHE A 269 19.93 -8.42 3.38
N ASP A 270 19.66 -8.95 2.19
CA ASP A 270 19.66 -10.39 1.96
C ASP A 270 21.10 -10.89 1.92
N LEU A 271 21.48 -11.67 2.93
CA LEU A 271 22.82 -12.23 3.11
C LEU A 271 22.83 -13.75 2.97
N GLU A 272 21.75 -14.37 2.49
CA GLU A 272 21.62 -15.83 2.44
C GLU A 272 22.72 -16.47 1.59
N GLY A 273 23.06 -15.85 0.45
CA GLY A 273 24.14 -16.29 -0.43
C GLY A 273 25.56 -15.99 0.07
N ALA A 274 25.72 -15.19 1.12
CA ALA A 274 27.04 -14.72 1.57
C ALA A 274 27.77 -15.71 2.51
N GLN A 275 27.12 -16.80 2.91
CA GLN A 275 27.67 -17.82 3.83
C GLN A 275 28.24 -17.23 5.14
N LEU A 276 27.69 -16.10 5.61
CA LEU A 276 28.15 -15.42 6.81
C LEU A 276 27.54 -16.04 8.07
N ASN A 277 28.40 -16.38 9.04
CA ASN A 277 27.96 -16.69 10.40
C ASN A 277 27.43 -15.42 11.12
N ASP A 278 26.88 -15.59 12.32
CA ASP A 278 26.29 -14.50 13.11
C ASP A 278 27.25 -13.32 13.34
N SER A 279 28.54 -13.62 13.56
CA SER A 279 29.57 -12.61 13.74
C SER A 279 29.83 -11.82 12.45
N GLY A 280 29.88 -12.51 11.31
CA GLY A 280 30.00 -11.89 9.99
C GLY A 280 28.83 -10.98 9.66
N ARG A 281 27.59 -11.42 9.92
CA ARG A 281 26.39 -10.59 9.76
C ARG A 281 26.40 -9.36 10.68
N ALA A 282 26.83 -9.53 11.94
CA ALA A 282 27.01 -8.40 12.86
C ALA A 282 28.13 -7.45 12.41
N GLY A 283 29.19 -7.95 11.78
CA GLY A 283 30.26 -7.17 11.18
C GLY A 283 29.75 -6.26 10.05
N VAL A 284 28.99 -6.83 9.10
CA VAL A 284 28.33 -6.06 8.02
C VAL A 284 27.42 -4.98 8.59
N ALA A 285 26.57 -5.33 9.56
CA ALA A 285 25.63 -4.38 10.17
C ALA A 285 26.33 -3.22 10.90
N ARG A 286 27.54 -3.43 11.45
CA ARG A 286 28.36 -2.39 12.09
C ARG A 286 29.16 -1.55 11.09
N ALA A 287 29.50 -2.10 9.93
CA ALA A 287 30.24 -1.41 8.87
C ALA A 287 29.37 -0.36 8.14
N ILE A 288 28.05 -0.47 8.23
CA ILE A 288 27.11 0.51 7.65
C ILE A 288 27.21 1.82 8.44
N ASP A 289 27.68 2.89 7.79
CA ASP A 289 27.65 4.26 8.34
C ASP A 289 26.22 4.79 8.37
N ARG A 290 25.55 4.56 9.50
CA ARG A 290 24.18 4.99 9.72
C ARG A 290 24.06 6.51 9.68
N LEU A 291 25.05 7.27 10.19
CA LEU A 291 25.01 8.73 10.18
C LEU A 291 25.10 9.30 8.76
N ALA A 292 25.83 8.63 7.86
CA ALA A 292 25.80 8.97 6.44
C ALA A 292 24.43 8.69 5.82
N LEU A 293 23.79 7.56 6.16
CA LEU A 293 22.42 7.27 5.68
C LEU A 293 21.40 8.29 6.20
N GLU A 294 21.49 8.68 7.47
CA GLU A 294 20.60 9.70 8.05
C GLU A 294 20.77 11.05 7.33
N ARG A 295 22.02 11.52 7.17
CA ARG A 295 22.29 12.79 6.49
C ARG A 295 21.96 12.75 4.99
N GLY A 296 22.14 11.61 4.34
CA GLY A 296 21.93 11.46 2.90
C GLY A 296 20.47 11.31 2.52
N PHE A 297 19.78 10.36 3.16
CA PHE A 297 18.43 9.92 2.79
C PHE A 297 17.34 10.50 3.69
N VAL A 298 17.54 10.49 5.01
CA VAL A 298 16.51 10.88 5.97
C VAL A 298 16.42 12.41 6.09
N ARG A 299 17.56 13.10 6.18
CA ARG A 299 17.70 14.56 6.30
C ARG A 299 16.75 15.11 7.38
N THR A 300 15.95 16.11 7.02
CA THR A 300 14.96 16.74 7.90
C THR A 300 13.62 16.00 7.95
N HIS A 301 13.47 14.89 7.24
CA HIS A 301 12.18 14.20 7.05
C HIS A 301 11.97 12.99 7.99
N GLY A 302 12.93 12.72 8.89
CA GLY A 302 12.83 11.63 9.86
C GLY A 302 14.05 11.53 10.77
N ARG A 303 14.23 10.37 11.39
CA ARG A 303 15.43 10.00 12.16
C ARG A 303 15.69 8.51 12.04
N LEU A 304 16.92 8.08 12.29
CA LEU A 304 17.22 6.65 12.36
C LEU A 304 16.46 5.94 13.49
N ALA A 305 15.95 4.76 13.18
CA ALA A 305 15.43 3.82 14.15
C ALA A 305 16.57 3.01 14.80
N THR A 306 16.59 2.94 16.14
CA THR A 306 17.51 2.07 16.89
C THR A 306 16.88 0.74 17.30
N THR A 307 15.61 0.54 16.95
CA THR A 307 14.84 -0.67 17.24
C THR A 307 14.40 -1.33 15.92
N LEU A 308 14.28 -2.66 15.89
CA LEU A 308 13.78 -3.39 14.72
C LEU A 308 12.33 -3.03 14.38
N HIS A 309 11.56 -2.66 15.39
CA HIS A 309 10.20 -2.15 15.27
C HIS A 309 10.18 -0.76 15.89
N PRO A 310 10.68 0.26 15.17
CA PRO A 310 10.50 1.64 15.61
C PRO A 310 9.00 1.87 15.64
N GLY A 311 8.41 1.82 16.83
CA GLY A 311 7.06 2.29 17.00
C GLY A 311 7.01 3.73 16.49
N PRO A 312 6.09 4.00 15.56
CA PRO A 312 4.96 4.83 15.98
C PRO A 312 3.64 4.28 15.45
N GLY A 313 2.61 4.35 16.29
CA GLY A 313 1.23 4.36 15.81
C GLY A 313 0.82 5.78 15.39
N PRO A 314 -0.38 5.98 14.81
CA PRO A 314 -0.88 7.27 14.29
C PRO A 314 -1.04 8.42 15.31
N THR A 315 -0.42 8.33 16.49
CA THR A 315 -0.55 9.26 17.63
C THR A 315 -0.06 10.68 17.36
N ALA A 316 0.50 10.97 16.17
CA ALA A 316 1.05 12.28 15.82
C ALA A 316 0.64 12.79 14.41
N ALA A 317 -0.25 12.10 13.69
CA ALA A 317 -0.70 12.59 12.39
C ALA A 317 -1.88 13.55 12.56
N GLU A 318 -1.71 14.82 12.19
CA GLU A 318 -2.85 15.67 11.88
C GLU A 318 -3.51 15.07 10.62
N GLY A 319 -4.72 14.53 10.76
CA GLY A 319 -5.39 13.83 9.65
C GLY A 319 -5.51 14.71 8.40
N ALA A 320 -5.52 14.08 7.22
CA ALA A 320 -5.34 14.72 5.91
C ALA A 320 -6.34 15.82 5.49
N TRP A 321 -7.36 16.08 6.31
CA TRP A 321 -8.38 17.08 6.03
C TRP A 321 -8.54 17.93 7.28
N HIS A 322 -7.79 19.02 7.38
CA HIS A 322 -8.20 20.11 8.26
C HIS A 322 -9.61 20.52 7.81
N ARG A 323 -10.59 20.46 8.73
CA ARG A 323 -11.87 21.10 8.45
C ARG A 323 -11.54 22.58 8.18
N PRO A 324 -11.90 23.16 7.03
CA PRO A 324 -11.74 24.60 6.86
C PRO A 324 -12.46 25.29 8.03
N PRO A 325 -11.86 26.35 8.61
CA PRO A 325 -12.55 27.12 9.64
C PRO A 325 -13.93 27.49 9.11
N ARG A 326 -14.97 27.17 9.88
CA ARG A 326 -16.32 27.61 9.52
C ARG A 326 -16.27 29.14 9.37
N PRO A 327 -16.84 29.72 8.31
CA PRO A 327 -16.98 31.17 8.26
C PRO A 327 -17.67 31.61 9.54
N ALA A 328 -17.08 32.58 10.22
CA ALA A 328 -17.69 33.19 11.39
C ALA A 328 -19.05 33.75 10.93
N VAL A 329 -20.12 33.28 11.59
CA VAL A 329 -21.45 33.90 11.51
C VAL A 329 -21.44 35.13 12.40
#